data_AF-A0A3D4DI32-F1
#
_entry.id   AF-A0A3D4DI32-F1
#
_cell.length_a   1.000
_cell.length_b   1.000
_cell.length_c   1.000
_cell.angle_alpha   90.00
_cell.angle_beta   90.00
_cell.angle_gamma   90.00
#
_symmetry.space_group_name_H-M   'P 1'
#
loop_
_entity.id
_entity.type
_entity.pdbx_description
1 polymer ?
#
loop_
_entity_poly.entity_id
_entity_poly.type
_entity_poly.pdbx_seq_one_letter_code
_entity_poly.pdbx_strand_id
1 'polypeptide(L)'
;MKINRKKVIICITICILIINVIVICTVRKENNPKENDNNNSSENIKQEEKSDDNKENTENTENVEKEIQITTSTQKESQISDEEKTEIIEETGKQGDYDLYEIQEGEDSVKIATIKSSVKYKVAFAGMIKNKVPKKEELDDLLEKNHPKYAGIWIKSESQSEFLKYISSVTKSKYEINENGYLKIKNKKNQNEYDKKIEEIINGNKLYIIDISSTCYIVDEITGEILDYNFEDMDEYQTYQYFEDGDKKIIFITENQNNQLTVKEIIESVIELF
;
A
#
# COMPACT_ATOMS: atom_id res chain seq x y z
N MET A 1 27.84 -38.56 13.13
CA MET A 1 26.77 -38.09 12.23
C MET A 1 26.83 -36.56 12.20
N LYS A 2 27.31 -35.94 11.11
CA LYS A 2 27.45 -34.47 11.02
C LYS A 2 26.06 -33.86 10.80
N ILE A 3 25.55 -33.17 11.81
CA ILE A 3 24.29 -32.44 11.73
C ILE A 3 24.48 -31.27 10.75
N ASN A 4 23.68 -31.24 9.69
CA ASN A 4 23.73 -30.18 8.70
C ASN A 4 23.10 -28.91 9.29
N ARG A 5 23.95 -27.96 9.69
CA ARG A 5 23.55 -26.71 10.34
C ARG A 5 22.49 -25.92 9.54
N LYS A 6 22.55 -25.95 8.21
CA LYS A 6 21.54 -25.29 7.35
C LYS A 6 20.15 -25.94 7.49
N LYS A 7 20.10 -27.27 7.55
CA LYS A 7 18.84 -28.00 7.76
C LYS A 7 18.26 -27.79 9.16
N VAL A 8 19.12 -27.61 10.17
CA VAL A 8 18.68 -27.31 11.54
C VAL A 8 18.10 -25.90 11.64
N ILE A 9 18.75 -24.91 11.02
CA ILE A 9 18.25 -23.52 11.00
C ILE A 9 16.88 -23.46 10.33
N ILE A 10 16.72 -24.06 9.14
CA ILE A 10 15.43 -24.12 8.43
C ILE A 10 14.34 -24.77 9.31
N CYS A 11 14.68 -25.86 10.02
CA CYS A 11 13.72 -26.54 10.88
C CYS A 11 13.30 -25.66 12.09
N ILE A 12 14.24 -24.92 12.69
CA ILE A 12 13.95 -23.99 13.79
C ILE A 12 13.06 -22.84 13.30
N THR A 13 13.35 -22.25 12.13
CA THR A 13 12.55 -21.16 11.56
C THR A 13 11.10 -21.60 11.29
N ILE A 14 10.90 -22.80 10.74
CA ILE A 14 9.57 -23.37 10.50
C ILE A 14 8.83 -23.61 11.82
N CYS A 15 9.50 -24.13 12.86
CA CYS A 15 8.89 -24.33 14.17
C CYS A 15 8.44 -23.02 14.83
N ILE A 16 9.21 -21.93 14.69
CA ILE A 16 8.84 -20.60 15.22
C ILE A 16 7.61 -20.06 14.51
N LEU A 17 7.52 -20.20 13.18
CA LEU A 17 6.34 -19.78 12.42
C LEU A 17 5.08 -20.53 12.85
N ILE A 18 5.16 -21.85 13.06
CA ILE A 18 4.01 -22.66 13.51
C ILE A 18 3.54 -22.22 14.89
N ILE A 19 4.46 -21.89 15.82
CA ILE A 19 4.10 -21.42 17.16
C ILE A 19 3.36 -20.07 17.09
N ASN A 20 3.82 -19.13 16.26
CA ASN A 20 3.16 -17.84 16.08
C ASN A 20 1.74 -17.98 15.52
N VAL A 21 1.51 -18.89 14.57
CA VAL A 21 0.15 -19.18 14.07
C VAL A 21 -0.75 -19.75 15.17
N ILE A 22 -0.24 -20.67 15.99
CA ILE A 22 -1.02 -21.27 17.10
C ILE A 22 -1.42 -20.19 18.12
N VAL A 23 -0.51 -19.27 18.47
CA VAL A 23 -0.78 -18.17 19.40
C VAL A 23 -1.85 -17.21 18.85
N ILE A 24 -1.78 -16.86 17.56
CA ILE A 24 -2.80 -16.03 16.90
C ILE A 24 -4.16 -16.74 16.90
N CYS A 25 -4.19 -18.05 16.64
CA CYS A 25 -5.41 -18.84 16.67
C CYS A 25 -6.02 -18.97 18.07
N THR A 26 -5.21 -19.10 19.14
CA THR A 26 -5.72 -19.17 20.52
C THR A 26 -6.26 -17.83 21.01
N VAL A 27 -5.57 -16.72 20.71
CA VAL A 27 -6.03 -15.35 21.07
C VAL A 27 -7.34 -14.98 20.35
N ARG A 28 -7.53 -15.42 19.10
CA ARG A 28 -8.82 -15.24 18.39
C ARG A 28 -9.98 -16.04 18.98
N LYS A 29 -9.71 -17.17 19.66
CA LYS A 29 -10.76 -18.05 20.19
C LYS A 29 -11.32 -17.60 21.54
N GLU A 30 -10.55 -16.84 22.33
CA GLU A 30 -11.00 -16.31 23.63
C GLU A 30 -11.80 -15.00 23.53
N ASN A 31 -11.70 -14.26 22.42
CA ASN A 31 -12.35 -12.95 22.24
C ASN A 31 -13.76 -12.99 21.61
N ASN A 32 -14.40 -14.16 21.51
CA ASN A 32 -15.81 -14.23 21.13
C ASN A 32 -16.71 -14.18 22.38
N PRO A 33 -17.58 -13.17 22.55
CA PRO A 33 -18.62 -13.22 23.57
C PRO A 33 -19.53 -14.43 23.29
N LYS A 34 -19.76 -15.25 24.32
CA LYS A 34 -20.75 -16.32 24.28
C LYS A 34 -22.13 -15.69 24.07
N GLU A 35 -22.71 -15.90 22.90
CA GLU A 35 -24.12 -15.65 22.67
C GLU A 35 -24.91 -16.68 23.48
N ASN A 36 -25.53 -16.19 24.54
CA ASN A 36 -26.58 -16.86 25.28
C ASN A 36 -27.88 -16.48 24.60
N ASP A 37 -28.70 -17.45 24.18
CA ASP A 37 -30.13 -17.40 24.46
C ASP A 37 -30.81 -18.74 24.26
N ASN A 38 -31.60 -19.09 25.29
CA ASN A 38 -32.44 -20.26 25.37
C ASN A 38 -33.75 -20.07 24.58
N ASN A 39 -34.20 -21.17 24.01
CA ASN A 39 -35.51 -21.46 23.40
C ASN A 39 -36.72 -20.74 24.05
N ASN A 40 -37.72 -20.32 23.26
CA ASN A 40 -38.91 -21.15 22.94
C ASN A 40 -39.95 -20.42 22.05
N SER A 41 -40.42 -21.15 21.03
CA SER A 41 -41.78 -21.27 20.47
C SER A 41 -42.83 -20.12 20.49
N SER A 42 -43.41 -19.99 19.29
CA SER A 42 -44.84 -19.86 18.91
C SER A 42 -45.57 -18.51 18.83
N GLU A 43 -46.16 -18.36 17.64
CA GLU A 43 -47.52 -17.91 17.30
C GLU A 43 -47.74 -16.51 16.70
N ASN A 44 -48.46 -16.55 15.57
CA ASN A 44 -48.97 -15.48 14.72
C ASN A 44 -49.81 -14.42 15.48
N ILE A 45 -49.88 -13.20 14.93
CA ILE A 45 -51.13 -12.48 14.56
C ILE A 45 -50.80 -11.21 13.75
N LYS A 46 -51.72 -10.86 12.85
CA LYS A 46 -51.71 -9.87 11.76
C LYS A 46 -51.93 -8.41 12.19
N GLN A 47 -51.68 -7.51 11.20
CA GLN A 47 -52.31 -6.18 10.93
C GLN A 47 -51.89 -5.02 11.86
N GLU A 48 -51.76 -3.75 11.45
CA GLU A 48 -51.87 -3.00 10.19
C GLU A 48 -51.32 -1.57 10.46
N GLU A 49 -50.83 -0.91 9.41
CA GLU A 49 -50.84 0.55 9.14
C GLU A 49 -50.00 1.63 9.88
N LYS A 50 -49.42 2.49 9.00
CA LYS A 50 -49.12 3.95 9.06
C LYS A 50 -47.84 4.40 9.78
N SER A 51 -46.80 4.75 9.01
CA SER A 51 -46.50 6.05 8.36
C SER A 51 -45.76 7.00 9.31
N ASP A 52 -44.53 7.38 8.97
CA ASP A 52 -44.16 8.78 8.70
C ASP A 52 -42.64 8.95 8.52
N ASP A 53 -42.33 9.65 7.42
CA ASP A 53 -41.22 10.57 7.17
C ASP A 53 -39.76 10.09 7.17
N ASN A 54 -39.32 9.80 5.94
CA ASN A 54 -37.97 10.02 5.43
C ASN A 54 -37.49 11.45 5.79
N LYS A 55 -36.49 11.54 6.68
CA LYS A 55 -35.58 12.68 6.72
C LYS A 55 -34.22 12.24 6.20
N GLU A 56 -34.00 12.53 4.93
CA GLU A 56 -32.71 12.40 4.24
C GLU A 56 -31.74 13.39 4.89
N ASN A 57 -30.90 12.92 5.81
CA ASN A 57 -29.77 13.70 6.32
C ASN A 57 -28.62 13.54 5.31
N THR A 58 -28.61 14.42 4.30
CA THR A 58 -27.43 14.65 3.47
C THR A 58 -26.49 15.55 4.25
N GLU A 59 -25.66 14.96 5.11
CA GLU A 59 -24.46 15.64 5.59
C GLU A 59 -23.45 15.70 4.44
N ASN A 60 -23.49 16.78 3.68
CA ASN A 60 -22.37 17.17 2.81
C ASN A 60 -21.17 17.46 3.72
N THR A 61 -20.32 16.46 3.93
CA THR A 61 -18.99 16.70 4.48
C THR A 61 -18.15 17.30 3.35
N GLU A 62 -17.94 18.62 3.38
CA GLU A 62 -16.91 19.26 2.54
C GLU A 62 -15.55 18.69 2.98
N ASN A 63 -15.04 17.71 2.23
CA ASN A 63 -13.67 17.22 2.39
C ASN A 63 -12.72 18.34 1.98
N VAL A 64 -12.13 19.04 2.97
CA VAL A 64 -11.14 20.09 2.74
C VAL A 64 -9.84 19.43 2.26
N GLU A 65 -9.50 19.63 0.99
CA GLU A 65 -8.26 19.15 0.39
C GLU A 65 -7.06 19.81 1.09
N LYS A 66 -6.18 19.02 1.70
CA LYS A 66 -4.97 19.51 2.38
C LYS A 66 -3.80 19.46 1.40
N GLU A 67 -3.24 20.61 1.06
CA GLU A 67 -2.05 20.70 0.21
C GLU A 67 -0.84 20.07 0.91
N ILE A 68 -0.12 19.22 0.19
CA ILE A 68 1.13 18.60 0.63
C ILE A 68 2.28 19.34 -0.04
N GLN A 69 3.25 19.78 0.74
CA GLN A 69 4.50 20.27 0.18
C GLN A 69 5.28 19.11 -0.45
N ILE A 70 5.94 19.37 -1.58
CA ILE A 70 6.93 18.46 -2.17
C ILE A 70 8.18 18.51 -1.30
N THR A 71 8.11 17.93 -0.11
CA THR A 71 9.24 17.66 0.76
C THR A 71 9.57 16.18 0.63
N THR A 72 10.78 15.87 0.18
CA THR A 72 11.38 14.54 0.34
C THR A 72 11.52 14.27 1.83
N SER A 73 10.95 13.17 2.30
CA SER A 73 11.05 12.83 3.71
C SER A 73 12.32 12.01 3.89
N THR A 74 13.28 12.58 4.61
CA THR A 74 14.47 11.82 5.01
C THR A 74 14.02 10.71 5.95
N GLN A 75 14.05 9.45 5.49
CA GLN A 75 14.14 8.33 6.43
C GLN A 75 15.32 8.60 7.36
N LYS A 76 15.29 8.06 8.59
CA LYS A 76 16.34 8.31 9.58
C LYS A 76 17.65 7.68 9.10
N GLU A 77 18.38 8.38 8.24
CA GLU A 77 19.68 7.99 7.72
C GLU A 77 20.60 7.80 8.94
N SER A 78 21.32 6.68 8.97
CA SER A 78 22.31 6.47 10.03
C SER A 78 23.29 7.64 9.97
N GLN A 79 23.45 8.37 11.09
CA GLN A 79 24.43 9.45 11.17
C GLN A 79 25.82 8.83 11.25
N ILE A 80 26.37 8.53 10.08
CA ILE A 80 27.72 7.99 9.89
C ILE A 80 28.58 9.02 9.15
N SER A 81 29.90 8.90 9.25
CA SER A 81 30.79 9.72 8.43
C SER A 81 30.68 9.33 6.96
N ASP A 82 31.02 10.27 6.07
CA ASP A 82 31.10 9.99 4.63
C ASP A 82 32.12 8.86 4.35
N GLU A 83 33.19 8.78 5.13
CA GLU A 83 34.21 7.72 5.04
C GLU A 83 33.61 6.34 5.34
N GLU A 84 32.85 6.20 6.43
CA GLU A 84 32.18 4.94 6.80
C GLU A 84 31.11 4.57 5.76
N LYS A 85 30.40 5.56 5.21
CA LYS A 85 29.43 5.34 4.12
C LYS A 85 30.09 4.77 2.88
N THR A 86 31.22 5.34 2.45
CA THR A 86 31.98 4.85 1.30
C THR A 86 32.45 3.42 1.52
N GLU A 87 33.00 3.10 2.68
CA GLU A 87 33.46 1.75 3.02
C GLU A 87 32.32 0.73 2.91
N ILE A 88 31.15 1.02 3.49
CA ILE A 88 29.99 0.12 3.43
C ILE A 88 29.49 -0.08 1.98
N ILE A 89 29.47 0.97 1.17
CA ILE A 89 29.05 0.89 -0.24
C ILE A 89 30.01 -0.01 -1.03
N GLU A 90 31.32 0.14 -0.84
CA GLU A 90 32.34 -0.69 -1.47
C GLU A 90 32.26 -2.15 -1.00
N GLU A 91 32.15 -2.39 0.30
CA GLU A 91 32.03 -3.74 0.89
C GLU A 91 30.78 -4.47 0.44
N THR A 92 29.68 -3.74 0.21
CA THR A 92 28.42 -4.32 -0.29
C THR A 92 28.39 -4.49 -1.81
N GLY A 93 29.50 -4.21 -2.50
CA GLY A 93 29.71 -4.50 -3.92
C GLY A 93 28.87 -3.64 -4.86
N LYS A 94 28.47 -2.44 -4.41
CA LYS A 94 27.69 -1.49 -5.21
C LYS A 94 28.55 -0.92 -6.34
N GLN A 95 27.93 -0.72 -7.49
CA GLN A 95 28.55 -0.26 -8.73
C GLN A 95 27.93 1.03 -9.27
N GLY A 96 26.76 1.43 -8.76
CA GLY A 96 26.10 2.67 -9.13
C GLY A 96 26.73 3.92 -8.50
N ASP A 97 26.19 5.08 -8.84
CA ASP A 97 26.65 6.36 -8.29
C ASP A 97 26.47 6.40 -6.76
N TYR A 98 27.52 6.77 -6.02
CA TYR A 98 27.53 6.81 -4.55
C TYR A 98 26.35 7.61 -3.96
N ASP A 99 25.96 8.70 -4.62
CA ASP A 99 24.88 9.58 -4.17
C ASP A 99 23.49 8.93 -4.23
N LEU A 100 23.33 7.79 -4.92
CA LEU A 100 22.08 7.05 -4.95
C LEU A 100 21.81 6.30 -3.65
N TYR A 101 22.86 6.01 -2.88
CA TYR A 101 22.78 5.11 -1.74
C TYR A 101 22.59 5.86 -0.41
N GLU A 102 21.84 5.23 0.49
CA GLU A 102 21.73 5.53 1.91
C GLU A 102 22.12 4.29 2.72
N ILE A 103 22.56 4.50 3.96
CA ILE A 103 22.88 3.41 4.88
C ILE A 103 21.71 3.17 5.82
N GLN A 104 21.22 1.93 5.81
CA GLN A 104 20.22 1.45 6.74
C GLN A 104 20.86 0.48 7.74
N GLU A 105 20.45 0.57 9.01
CA GLU A 105 20.91 -0.29 10.08
C GLU A 105 19.79 -1.28 10.45
N GLY A 106 20.08 -2.58 10.33
CA GLY A 106 19.15 -3.66 10.67
C GLY A 106 19.14 -4.00 12.18
N GLU A 107 18.31 -4.98 12.56
CA GLU A 107 18.12 -5.42 13.96
C GLU A 107 19.41 -5.83 14.68
N ASP A 108 20.41 -6.32 13.96
CA ASP A 108 21.70 -6.76 14.49
C ASP A 108 22.81 -5.68 14.40
N SER A 109 22.45 -4.40 14.24
CA SER A 109 23.38 -3.31 13.92
C SER A 109 24.21 -3.52 12.64
N VAL A 110 23.75 -4.41 11.78
CA VAL A 110 24.33 -4.62 10.44
C VAL A 110 23.91 -3.45 9.58
N LYS A 111 24.90 -2.72 9.08
CA LYS A 111 24.71 -1.62 8.15
C LYS A 111 24.77 -2.12 6.71
N ILE A 112 23.81 -1.73 5.89
CA ILE A 112 23.77 -2.07 4.47
C ILE A 112 23.53 -0.82 3.64
N ALA A 113 24.16 -0.76 2.47
CA ALA A 113 23.86 0.25 1.47
C ALA A 113 22.64 -0.17 0.64
N THR A 114 21.65 0.71 0.55
CA THR A 114 20.48 0.54 -0.33
C THR A 114 20.19 1.84 -1.08
N ILE A 115 19.49 1.75 -2.21
CA ILE A 115 19.06 2.93 -2.95
C ILE A 115 18.08 3.75 -2.08
N LYS A 116 18.31 5.07 -2.03
CA LYS A 116 17.46 6.04 -1.33
C LYS A 116 15.98 5.86 -1.68
N SER A 117 15.13 5.84 -0.66
CA SER A 117 13.67 5.79 -0.81
C SER A 117 13.14 6.88 -1.76
N SER A 118 13.64 8.11 -1.65
CA SER A 118 13.29 9.23 -2.54
C SER A 118 13.65 8.97 -4.01
N VAL A 119 14.75 8.26 -4.28
CA VAL A 119 15.16 7.89 -5.65
C VAL A 119 14.22 6.81 -6.20
N LYS A 120 13.93 5.77 -5.41
CA LYS A 120 12.95 4.72 -5.77
C LYS A 120 11.59 5.32 -6.11
N TYR A 121 11.11 6.22 -5.25
CA TYR A 121 9.83 6.92 -5.44
C TYR A 121 9.82 7.74 -6.74
N LYS A 122 10.85 8.56 -6.99
CA LYS A 122 10.96 9.37 -8.21
C LYS A 122 10.95 8.51 -9.47
N VAL A 123 11.70 7.42 -9.48
CA VAL A 123 11.78 6.49 -10.62
C VAL A 123 10.44 5.81 -10.87
N ALA A 124 9.82 5.28 -9.83
CA ALA A 124 8.50 4.66 -9.92
C ALA A 124 7.45 5.64 -10.45
N PHE A 125 7.41 6.87 -9.91
CA PHE A 125 6.49 7.92 -10.35
C PHE A 125 6.72 8.32 -11.82
N ALA A 126 7.97 8.64 -12.18
CA ALA A 126 8.32 9.06 -13.53
C ALA A 126 7.98 7.97 -14.56
N GLY A 127 8.29 6.71 -14.24
CA GLY A 127 7.96 5.58 -15.09
C GLY A 127 6.45 5.36 -15.23
N MET A 128 5.68 5.50 -14.13
CA MET A 128 4.21 5.44 -14.14
C MET A 128 3.59 6.50 -15.07
N ILE A 129 4.09 7.74 -14.98
CA ILE A 129 3.61 8.86 -15.82
C ILE A 129 4.03 8.70 -17.28
N LYS A 130 5.25 8.23 -17.54
CA LYS A 130 5.78 8.07 -18.90
C LYS A 130 5.31 6.79 -19.60
N ASN A 131 4.87 5.80 -18.80
CA ASN A 131 4.58 4.43 -19.22
C ASN A 131 5.73 3.77 -20.01
N LYS A 132 6.96 4.02 -19.57
CA LYS A 132 8.21 3.40 -20.05
C LYS A 132 9.37 3.79 -19.12
N VAL A 133 10.49 3.08 -19.26
CA VAL A 133 11.72 3.33 -18.49
C VAL A 133 12.10 4.83 -18.54
N PRO A 134 12.08 5.54 -17.40
CA PRO A 134 12.47 6.94 -17.34
C PRO A 134 13.99 7.10 -17.41
N LYS A 135 14.45 8.27 -17.87
CA LYS A 135 15.87 8.64 -17.80
C LYS A 135 16.15 9.32 -16.46
N LYS A 136 17.39 9.23 -15.96
CA LYS A 136 17.78 9.86 -14.68
C LYS A 136 17.59 11.39 -14.72
N GLU A 137 17.89 12.02 -15.85
CA GLU A 137 17.92 13.48 -15.98
C GLU A 137 16.54 14.13 -16.05
N GLU A 138 15.48 13.35 -16.33
CA GLU A 138 14.10 13.86 -16.45
C GLU A 138 13.25 13.59 -15.20
N LEU A 139 13.80 12.91 -14.18
CA LEU A 139 13.03 12.48 -13.01
C LEU A 139 12.44 13.66 -12.24
N ASP A 140 13.27 14.69 -11.99
CA ASP A 140 12.86 15.86 -11.23
C ASP A 140 11.81 16.68 -11.99
N ASP A 141 12.03 16.94 -13.29
CA ASP A 141 11.08 17.63 -14.15
C ASP A 141 9.71 16.92 -14.21
N LEU A 142 9.72 15.58 -14.32
CA LEU A 142 8.50 14.78 -14.36
C LEU A 142 7.75 14.82 -13.02
N LEU A 143 8.49 14.77 -11.91
CA LEU A 143 7.91 14.90 -10.59
C LEU A 143 7.27 16.28 -10.41
N GLU A 144 8.03 17.36 -10.59
CA GLU A 144 7.55 18.73 -10.37
C GLU A 144 6.31 19.07 -11.21
N LYS A 145 6.26 18.59 -12.45
CA LYS A 145 5.17 18.92 -13.38
C LYS A 145 3.89 18.12 -13.13
N ASN A 146 4.00 16.86 -12.70
CA ASN A 146 2.86 15.93 -12.71
C ASN A 146 2.45 15.45 -11.32
N HIS A 147 3.23 15.72 -10.28
CA HIS A 147 2.98 15.20 -8.94
C HIS A 147 1.67 15.74 -8.33
N PRO A 148 0.82 14.88 -7.74
CA PRO A 148 -0.42 15.30 -7.10
C PRO A 148 -0.18 16.20 -5.88
N LYS A 149 -0.91 17.31 -5.80
CA LYS A 149 -0.64 18.39 -4.83
C LYS A 149 -1.24 18.20 -3.44
N TYR A 150 -2.25 17.36 -3.30
CA TYR A 150 -3.04 17.21 -2.07
C TYR A 150 -2.86 15.85 -1.42
N ALA A 151 -3.10 15.77 -0.12
CA ALA A 151 -3.25 14.53 0.62
C ALA A 151 -4.48 13.73 0.18
N GLY A 152 -4.50 12.46 0.56
CA GLY A 152 -5.56 11.51 0.23
C GLY A 152 -5.11 10.51 -0.83
N ILE A 153 -6.08 9.96 -1.55
CA ILE A 153 -5.85 8.90 -2.54
C ILE A 153 -6.05 9.50 -3.93
N TRP A 154 -4.96 9.66 -4.68
CA TRP A 154 -4.95 10.06 -6.08
C TRP A 154 -4.84 8.83 -6.98
N ILE A 155 -5.66 8.75 -8.02
CA ILE A 155 -5.69 7.60 -8.93
C ILE A 155 -5.37 8.09 -10.33
N LYS A 156 -4.38 7.44 -10.96
CA LYS A 156 -4.01 7.67 -12.36
C LYS A 156 -5.23 7.49 -13.25
N SER A 157 -5.39 8.39 -14.22
CA SER A 157 -6.58 8.50 -15.09
C SER A 157 -7.04 7.17 -15.67
N GLU A 158 -6.11 6.38 -16.19
CA GLU A 158 -6.37 5.10 -16.85
C GLU A 158 -6.92 4.04 -15.88
N SER A 159 -6.61 4.16 -14.59
CA SER A 159 -6.97 3.18 -13.55
C SER A 159 -8.24 3.56 -12.79
N GLN A 160 -8.76 4.79 -12.95
CA GLN A 160 -9.87 5.32 -12.13
C GLN A 160 -11.12 4.45 -12.18
N SER A 161 -11.57 4.07 -13.38
CA SER A 161 -12.80 3.27 -13.51
C SER A 161 -12.66 1.89 -12.89
N GLU A 162 -11.49 1.27 -13.01
CA GLU A 162 -11.27 -0.10 -12.51
C GLU A 162 -11.08 -0.08 -11.00
N PHE A 163 -10.34 0.90 -10.48
CA PHE A 163 -10.17 1.10 -9.04
C PHE A 163 -11.50 1.34 -8.31
N LEU A 164 -12.41 2.11 -8.91
CA LEU A 164 -13.77 2.29 -8.36
C LEU A 164 -14.54 0.97 -8.28
N LYS A 165 -14.37 0.05 -9.25
CA LYS A 165 -14.97 -1.29 -9.18
C LYS A 165 -14.36 -2.10 -8.04
N TYR A 166 -13.04 -2.05 -7.89
CA TYR A 166 -12.33 -2.80 -6.86
C TYR A 166 -12.82 -2.40 -5.46
N ILE A 167 -12.80 -1.11 -5.12
CA ILE A 167 -13.27 -0.65 -3.80
C ILE A 167 -14.75 -1.00 -3.57
N SER A 168 -15.60 -0.89 -4.60
CA SER A 168 -17.03 -1.19 -4.48
C SER A 168 -17.32 -2.66 -4.14
N SER A 169 -16.36 -3.56 -4.40
CA SER A 169 -16.50 -4.99 -4.07
C SER A 169 -16.41 -5.27 -2.56
N VAL A 170 -15.79 -4.36 -1.80
CA VAL A 170 -15.57 -4.51 -0.35
C VAL A 170 -16.23 -3.43 0.48
N THR A 171 -16.57 -2.28 -0.09
CA THR A 171 -17.16 -1.15 0.65
C THR A 171 -18.68 -1.15 0.60
N LYS A 172 -19.32 -0.52 1.59
CA LYS A 172 -20.77 -0.22 1.58
C LYS A 172 -21.08 1.22 1.17
N SER A 173 -20.14 2.14 1.37
CA SER A 173 -20.27 3.53 0.91
C SER A 173 -20.13 3.61 -0.60
N LYS A 174 -20.61 4.73 -1.17
CA LYS A 174 -20.37 5.05 -2.58
C LYS A 174 -19.22 6.04 -2.67
N TYR A 175 -18.30 5.77 -3.58
CA TYR A 175 -17.14 6.61 -3.87
C TYR A 175 -17.19 7.12 -5.31
N GLU A 176 -16.50 8.22 -5.54
CA GLU A 176 -16.27 8.79 -6.87
C GLU A 176 -14.88 9.41 -6.94
N ILE A 177 -14.40 9.69 -8.16
CA ILE A 177 -13.15 10.41 -8.38
C ILE A 177 -13.50 11.85 -8.75
N ASN A 178 -12.88 12.84 -8.10
CA ASN A 178 -13.05 14.25 -8.44
C ASN A 178 -12.30 14.62 -9.74
N GLU A 179 -12.49 15.85 -10.21
CA GLU A 179 -11.81 16.37 -11.41
C GLU A 179 -10.27 16.38 -11.32
N ASN A 180 -9.73 16.41 -10.10
CA ASN A 180 -8.28 16.42 -9.84
C ASN A 180 -7.70 14.99 -9.71
N GLY A 181 -8.51 13.94 -9.89
CA GLY A 181 -8.08 12.54 -9.81
C GLY A 181 -8.08 11.93 -8.41
N TYR A 182 -8.67 12.59 -7.41
CA TYR A 182 -8.73 12.11 -6.02
C TYR A 182 -10.03 11.38 -5.68
N LEU A 183 -9.91 10.30 -4.90
CA LEU A 183 -11.04 9.57 -4.34
C LEU A 183 -11.82 10.45 -3.34
N LYS A 184 -13.13 10.50 -3.50
CA LYS A 184 -14.07 11.16 -2.58
C LYS A 184 -15.19 10.21 -2.19
N ILE A 185 -15.70 10.40 -0.98
CA ILE A 185 -16.88 9.70 -0.50
C ILE A 185 -18.11 10.45 -1.01
N LYS A 186 -18.86 9.83 -1.93
CA LYS A 186 -20.10 10.38 -2.47
C LYS A 186 -21.26 10.23 -1.49
N ASN A 187 -21.34 9.10 -0.80
CA ASN A 187 -22.39 8.82 0.16
C ASN A 187 -21.90 7.89 1.27
N LYS A 188 -22.01 8.36 2.51
CA LYS A 188 -21.73 7.61 3.74
C LYS A 188 -23.01 6.90 4.20
N LYS A 189 -23.12 5.58 3.97
CA LYS A 189 -24.23 4.80 4.51
C LYS A 189 -23.77 3.41 4.92
N ASN A 190 -24.02 3.07 6.19
CA ASN A 190 -23.71 1.76 6.77
C ASN A 190 -22.23 1.35 6.59
N GLN A 191 -21.30 2.26 6.84
CA GLN A 191 -19.86 2.02 6.67
C GLN A 191 -19.40 0.74 7.37
N ASN A 192 -18.63 -0.08 6.65
CA ASN A 192 -17.88 -1.19 7.24
C ASN A 192 -16.46 -0.76 7.64
N GLU A 193 -15.61 -1.71 8.04
CA GLU A 193 -14.24 -1.40 8.46
C GLU A 193 -13.36 -0.87 7.32
N TYR A 194 -13.55 -1.38 6.10
CA TYR A 194 -12.84 -0.87 4.92
C TYR A 194 -13.23 0.57 4.61
N ASP A 195 -14.52 0.89 4.69
CA ASP A 195 -15.00 2.26 4.51
C ASP A 195 -14.34 3.25 5.48
N LYS A 196 -14.21 2.86 6.75
CA LYS A 196 -13.59 3.70 7.78
C LYS A 196 -12.10 3.92 7.50
N LYS A 197 -11.36 2.86 7.15
CA LYS A 197 -9.94 2.98 6.76
C LYS A 197 -9.75 3.92 5.57
N ILE A 198 -10.56 3.76 4.53
CA ILE A 198 -10.50 4.64 3.35
C ILE A 198 -10.82 6.08 3.72
N GLU A 199 -11.84 6.31 4.55
CA GLU A 199 -12.19 7.65 5.03
C GLU A 199 -11.07 8.30 5.85
N GLU A 200 -10.42 7.54 6.74
CA GLU A 200 -9.28 8.00 7.52
C GLU A 200 -8.14 8.47 6.61
N ILE A 201 -7.84 7.74 5.54
CA ILE A 201 -6.83 8.14 4.57
C ILE A 201 -7.23 9.35 3.75
N ILE A 202 -8.47 9.39 3.25
CA ILE A 202 -8.98 10.55 2.47
C ILE A 202 -8.85 11.84 3.29
N ASN A 203 -9.10 11.79 4.60
CA ASN A 203 -9.04 12.94 5.50
C ASN A 203 -7.67 13.14 6.18
N GLY A 204 -6.73 12.23 5.91
CA GLY A 204 -5.40 12.19 6.51
C GLY A 204 -4.45 13.27 6.00
N ASN A 205 -3.16 13.04 6.19
CA ASN A 205 -2.07 13.91 5.74
C ASN A 205 -1.10 13.23 4.76
N LYS A 206 -1.32 11.95 4.46
CA LYS A 206 -0.51 11.16 3.53
C LYS A 206 -1.10 11.19 2.13
N LEU A 207 -0.24 11.09 1.13
CA LEU A 207 -0.61 10.92 -0.28
C LEU A 207 -0.39 9.47 -0.71
N TYR A 208 -1.45 8.85 -1.21
CA TYR A 208 -1.43 7.56 -1.88
C TYR A 208 -1.67 7.78 -3.36
N ILE A 209 -0.76 7.31 -4.21
CA ILE A 209 -0.88 7.37 -5.67
C ILE A 209 -1.11 5.95 -6.16
N ILE A 210 -2.23 5.74 -6.85
CA ILE A 210 -2.65 4.42 -7.31
C ILE A 210 -2.55 4.34 -8.83
N ASP A 211 -1.91 3.27 -9.31
CA ASP A 211 -2.00 2.77 -10.68
C ASP A 211 -2.42 1.29 -10.65
N ILE A 212 -3.20 0.85 -11.63
CA ILE A 212 -3.47 -0.56 -11.88
C ILE A 212 -2.61 -0.93 -13.09
N SER A 213 -1.46 -1.53 -12.80
CA SER A 213 -0.48 -1.96 -13.78
C SER A 213 0.47 -2.96 -13.13
N SER A 214 0.71 -4.10 -13.80
CA SER A 214 1.65 -5.12 -13.32
C SER A 214 3.10 -4.74 -13.56
N THR A 215 3.34 -3.72 -14.39
CA THR A 215 4.68 -3.17 -14.65
C THR A 215 4.90 -1.88 -13.87
N CYS A 216 5.97 -1.85 -13.09
CA CYS A 216 6.49 -0.64 -12.48
C CYS A 216 7.97 -0.46 -12.85
N TYR A 217 8.61 0.58 -12.33
CA TYR A 217 9.98 0.92 -12.68
C TYR A 217 10.81 1.03 -11.41
N ILE A 218 11.94 0.33 -11.39
CA ILE A 218 12.79 0.20 -10.22
C ILE A 218 14.20 0.66 -10.53
N VAL A 219 14.97 0.89 -9.47
CA VAL A 219 16.42 1.08 -9.56
C VAL A 219 17.09 -0.18 -9.09
N ASP A 220 17.96 -0.74 -9.91
CA ASP A 220 18.77 -1.91 -9.54
C ASP A 220 19.63 -1.57 -8.32
N GLU A 221 19.54 -2.40 -7.28
CA GLU A 221 20.21 -2.15 -6.01
C GLU A 221 21.74 -2.23 -6.11
N ILE A 222 22.31 -2.80 -7.17
CA ILE A 222 23.75 -2.96 -7.35
C ILE A 222 24.29 -1.92 -8.34
N THR A 223 23.71 -1.81 -9.53
CA THR A 223 24.23 -0.96 -10.61
C THR A 223 23.65 0.45 -10.59
N GLY A 224 22.50 0.66 -9.92
CA GLY A 224 21.79 1.93 -9.98
C GLY A 224 21.13 2.21 -11.34
N GLU A 225 21.03 1.19 -12.21
CA GLU A 225 20.31 1.28 -13.49
C GLU A 225 18.80 1.28 -13.26
N ILE A 226 18.07 2.03 -14.09
CA ILE A 226 16.61 2.04 -14.06
C ILE A 226 16.10 0.94 -14.97
N LEU A 227 15.26 0.06 -14.43
CA LEU A 227 14.71 -1.11 -15.11
C LEU A 227 13.19 -1.08 -15.09
N ASP A 228 12.57 -1.65 -16.12
CA ASP A 228 11.18 -2.09 -16.05
C ASP A 228 11.09 -3.38 -15.23
N TYR A 229 10.08 -3.46 -14.38
CA TYR A 229 9.85 -4.57 -13.47
C TYR A 229 8.38 -4.95 -13.49
N ASN A 230 8.10 -6.09 -14.11
CA ASN A 230 6.79 -6.72 -14.04
C ASN A 230 6.76 -7.67 -12.85
N PHE A 231 6.05 -7.28 -11.78
CA PHE A 231 5.99 -8.08 -10.55
C PHE A 231 5.03 -9.25 -10.67
N GLU A 232 4.01 -9.17 -11.54
CA GLU A 232 3.09 -10.28 -11.79
C GLU A 232 3.76 -11.41 -12.57
N ASP A 233 4.67 -11.09 -13.50
CA ASP A 233 5.49 -12.09 -14.20
C ASP A 233 6.40 -12.87 -13.24
N MET A 234 6.80 -12.24 -12.13
CA MET A 234 7.67 -12.83 -11.13
C MET A 234 6.90 -13.67 -10.10
N ASP A 235 5.71 -13.19 -9.70
CA ASP A 235 4.79 -13.90 -8.82
C ASP A 235 3.34 -13.56 -9.20
N GLU A 236 2.64 -14.53 -9.81
CA GLU A 236 1.26 -14.37 -10.25
C GLU A 236 0.24 -14.19 -9.10
N TYR A 237 0.66 -14.40 -7.84
CA TYR A 237 -0.14 -14.16 -6.65
C TYR A 237 0.16 -12.82 -5.98
N GLN A 238 1.11 -12.03 -6.50
CA GLN A 238 1.44 -10.73 -5.94
C GLN A 238 0.32 -9.71 -6.27
N THR A 239 -0.32 -9.18 -5.23
CA THR A 239 -1.47 -8.27 -5.37
C THR A 239 -1.06 -6.83 -5.72
N TYR A 240 0.13 -6.40 -5.33
CA TYR A 240 0.66 -5.07 -5.60
C TYR A 240 2.19 -5.00 -5.47
N GLN A 241 2.76 -3.91 -5.98
CA GLN A 241 4.10 -3.41 -5.66
C GLN A 241 3.99 -1.96 -5.19
N TYR A 242 4.78 -1.55 -4.19
CA TYR A 242 4.72 -0.17 -3.67
C TYR A 242 6.11 0.46 -3.45
N PHE A 243 6.11 1.80 -3.42
CA PHE A 243 7.28 2.63 -3.16
C PHE A 243 6.88 3.79 -2.24
N GLU A 244 7.64 4.02 -1.17
CA GLU A 244 7.31 5.01 -0.14
C GLU A 244 8.47 6.00 0.06
N ASP A 245 8.15 7.28 0.15
CA ASP A 245 9.04 8.39 0.52
C ASP A 245 8.30 9.25 1.55
N GLY A 246 8.46 8.88 2.82
CA GLY A 246 7.76 9.43 3.98
C GLY A 246 6.25 9.39 3.88
N ASP A 247 5.61 10.57 3.81
CA ASP A 247 4.15 10.69 3.77
C ASP A 247 3.57 10.44 2.36
N LYS A 248 4.38 9.98 1.42
CA LYS A 248 3.99 9.69 0.04
C LYS A 248 4.20 8.21 -0.28
N LYS A 249 3.19 7.55 -0.84
CA LYS A 249 3.24 6.14 -1.26
C LYS A 249 2.66 5.97 -2.65
N ILE A 250 3.37 5.30 -3.54
CA ILE A 250 2.86 4.85 -4.85
C ILE A 250 2.56 3.36 -4.72
N ILE A 251 1.39 2.93 -5.19
CA ILE A 251 0.95 1.54 -5.19
C ILE A 251 0.55 1.18 -6.62
N PHE A 252 1.27 0.22 -7.19
CA PHE A 252 0.94 -0.45 -8.44
C PHE A 252 0.16 -1.71 -8.09
N ILE A 253 -1.10 -1.76 -8.46
CA ILE A 253 -1.99 -2.90 -8.24
C ILE A 253 -1.89 -3.84 -9.43
N THR A 254 -1.83 -5.14 -9.17
CA THR A 254 -1.79 -6.19 -10.21
C THR A 254 -2.93 -6.05 -11.22
N GLU A 255 -2.65 -6.30 -12.50
CA GLU A 255 -3.68 -6.46 -13.53
C GLU A 255 -4.35 -7.84 -13.45
N ASN A 256 -3.73 -8.80 -12.73
CA ASN A 256 -4.24 -10.15 -12.52
C ASN A 256 -4.58 -10.81 -13.87
N GLN A 257 -3.67 -10.69 -14.84
CA GLN A 257 -3.78 -11.17 -16.21
C GLN A 257 -4.10 -12.67 -16.27
N ASN A 258 -3.55 -13.45 -15.34
CA ASN A 258 -3.79 -14.90 -15.23
C ASN A 258 -5.04 -15.28 -14.41
N ASN A 259 -5.75 -14.30 -13.83
CA ASN A 259 -6.96 -14.49 -13.01
C ASN A 259 -6.74 -15.43 -11.80
N GLN A 260 -5.57 -15.35 -11.17
CA GLN A 260 -5.22 -16.18 -10.00
C GLN A 260 -5.86 -15.67 -8.71
N LEU A 261 -6.16 -14.37 -8.66
CA LEU A 261 -6.69 -13.68 -7.49
C LEU A 261 -8.12 -13.20 -7.75
N THR A 262 -8.93 -13.12 -6.69
CA THR A 262 -10.21 -12.40 -6.76
C THR A 262 -9.99 -10.90 -6.60
N VAL A 263 -10.86 -10.09 -7.19
CA VAL A 263 -10.86 -8.62 -6.99
C VAL A 263 -10.91 -8.25 -5.51
N LYS A 264 -11.64 -9.04 -4.72
CA LYS A 264 -11.73 -8.86 -3.27
C LYS A 264 -10.37 -9.03 -2.58
N GLU A 265 -9.66 -10.13 -2.85
CA GLU A 265 -8.32 -10.38 -2.27
C GLU A 265 -7.33 -9.27 -2.62
N ILE A 266 -7.34 -8.82 -3.89
CA ILE A 266 -6.49 -7.73 -4.36
C ILE A 266 -6.78 -6.46 -3.55
N ILE A 267 -8.03 -6.01 -3.52
CA ILE A 267 -8.34 -4.71 -2.90
C ILE A 267 -8.24 -4.74 -1.37
N GLU A 268 -8.55 -5.86 -0.72
CA GLU A 268 -8.36 -6.00 0.73
C GLU A 268 -6.87 -5.80 1.09
N SER A 269 -5.96 -6.42 0.33
CA SER A 269 -4.52 -6.26 0.56
C SER A 269 -4.02 -4.83 0.33
N VAL A 270 -4.59 -4.11 -0.64
CA VAL A 270 -4.23 -2.71 -0.92
C VAL A 270 -4.73 -1.79 0.19
N ILE A 271 -5.95 -2.01 0.71
CA ILE A 271 -6.50 -1.23 1.83
C ILE A 271 -5.76 -1.51 3.15
N GLU A 272 -5.02 -2.62 3.26
CA GLU A 272 -4.14 -2.85 4.41
C GLU A 272 -2.85 -2.00 4.38
N LEU A 273 -2.46 -1.45 3.22
CA LEU A 273 -1.32 -0.53 3.10
C LEU A 273 -1.63 0.92 3.46
N PHE A 274 -2.92 1.24 3.54
CA PHE A 274 -3.46 2.53 3.93
C PHE A 274 -3.13 2.81 5.40
#